data_AF-A0A1F9EC77-F1
#
_entry.id   AF-A0A1F9EC77-F1
#
_cell.length_a   1.000
_cell.length_b   1.000
_cell.length_c   1.000
_cell.angle_alpha   90.00
_cell.angle_beta   90.00
_cell.angle_gamma   90.00
#
_symmetry.space_group_name_H-M   'P 1'
#
loop_
_entity.id
_entity.type
_entity.pdbx_description
1 polymer ?
#
loop_
_entity_poly.entity_id
_entity_poly.type
_entity_poly.pdbx_seq_one_letter_code
_entity_poly.pdbx_strand_id
1 'polypeptide(L)'
;MIERLKLERKRIGIWISFFLIFFEILALPIISKSQELNSEGWAIPDLKGLIPYSMQVKQVDGVEKIVEKFYTPDGGHVARVSGNSKIFAYAVDSDKEPPIDYLLVDPDGSGIFSQKFRSEDSYKIPDWVSR
;
A
#
# COMPACT_ATOMS: atom_id res chain seq x y z
N MET A 1 55.50 -13.67 -32.28
CA MET A 1 54.06 -13.97 -32.38
C MET A 1 53.46 -14.65 -31.14
N ILE A 2 54.27 -15.23 -30.24
CA ILE A 2 53.80 -16.04 -29.10
C ILE A 2 53.45 -15.21 -27.84
N GLU A 3 54.07 -14.05 -27.63
CA GLU A 3 53.81 -13.24 -26.41
C GLU A 3 52.47 -12.49 -26.39
N ARG A 4 51.92 -12.11 -27.55
CA ARG A 4 50.62 -11.40 -27.61
C ARG A 4 49.43 -12.27 -27.18
N LEU A 5 49.51 -13.59 -27.35
CA LEU A 5 48.44 -14.52 -26.95
C LEU A 5 48.38 -14.74 -25.43
N LYS A 6 49.47 -14.49 -24.70
CA LYS A 6 49.54 -14.69 -23.25
C LYS A 6 48.91 -13.53 -22.45
N LEU A 7 48.94 -12.33 -23.00
CA LEU A 7 48.41 -11.12 -22.35
C LEU A 7 46.87 -11.07 -22.37
N GLU A 8 46.26 -11.53 -23.47
CA GLU A 8 44.81 -11.61 -23.65
C GLU A 8 44.15 -12.58 -22.65
N ARG A 9 44.72 -13.78 -22.45
CA ARG A 9 44.18 -14.76 -21.48
C ARG A 9 44.19 -14.25 -20.04
N LYS A 10 45.16 -13.41 -19.66
CA LYS A 10 45.28 -12.88 -18.29
C LYS A 10 44.30 -11.76 -17.99
N ARG A 11 43.90 -10.97 -18.99
CA ARG A 11 42.89 -9.90 -18.85
C ARG A 11 41.48 -10.45 -18.76
N ILE A 12 41.17 -11.52 -19.49
CA ILE A 12 39.82 -12.11 -19.53
C ILE A 12 39.46 -12.81 -18.20
N GLY A 13 40.44 -13.43 -17.52
CA GLY A 13 40.20 -14.08 -16.23
C GLY A 13 39.85 -13.15 -15.07
N ILE A 14 40.23 -11.87 -15.15
CA ILE A 14 39.99 -10.88 -14.08
C ILE A 14 38.58 -10.27 -14.21
N TRP A 15 38.04 -10.15 -15.43
CA TRP A 15 36.69 -9.63 -15.64
C TRP A 15 35.58 -10.66 -15.32
N ILE A 16 35.87 -11.95 -15.42
CA ILE A 16 34.90 -13.02 -15.14
C ILE A 16 34.76 -13.26 -13.62
N SER A 17 35.81 -13.02 -12.83
CA SER A 17 35.75 -13.15 -11.36
C SER A 17 34.95 -12.04 -10.66
N PHE A 18 34.85 -10.85 -11.26
CA PHE A 18 34.04 -9.76 -10.69
C PHE A 18 32.53 -9.91 -10.96
N PHE A 19 32.15 -10.72 -11.95
CA PHE A 19 30.74 -10.90 -12.35
C PHE A 19 30.00 -11.96 -11.52
N LEU A 20 30.72 -12.86 -10.84
CA LEU A 20 30.13 -13.95 -10.05
C LEU A 20 29.77 -13.57 -8.61
N ILE A 21 30.26 -12.44 -8.10
CA ILE A 21 29.95 -11.97 -6.73
C ILE A 21 28.66 -11.12 -6.71
N PHE A 22 28.17 -10.66 -7.86
CA PHE A 22 26.94 -9.84 -7.93
C PHE A 22 25.64 -10.65 -8.02
N PHE A 23 25.72 -11.97 -8.26
CA PHE A 23 24.51 -12.77 -8.51
C PHE A 23 23.85 -13.33 -7.24
N GLU A 24 24.53 -13.31 -6.08
CA GLU A 24 23.98 -13.88 -4.84
C GLU A 24 23.05 -12.94 -4.05
N ILE A 25 22.94 -11.65 -4.42
CA ILE A 25 22.09 -10.69 -3.69
C ILE A 25 20.62 -10.69 -4.20
N LEU A 26 20.31 -11.36 -5.33
CA LEU A 26 19.01 -11.25 -6.02
C LEU A 26 17.94 -12.27 -5.59
N ALA A 27 18.19 -13.12 -4.60
CA ALA A 27 17.26 -14.18 -4.19
C ALA A 27 16.64 -13.99 -2.80
N LEU A 28 16.75 -12.80 -2.19
CA LEU A 28 15.92 -12.52 -1.02
C LEU A 28 14.50 -12.26 -1.51
N PRO A 29 13.50 -13.08 -1.09
CA PRO A 29 12.12 -12.70 -1.31
C PRO A 29 11.92 -11.36 -0.60
N ILE A 30 11.58 -10.32 -1.35
CA ILE A 30 11.05 -9.09 -0.79
C ILE A 30 9.69 -9.48 -0.21
N ILE A 31 9.70 -9.99 1.03
CA ILE A 31 8.47 -10.19 1.79
C ILE A 31 7.99 -8.79 2.11
N SER A 32 7.19 -8.20 1.21
CA SER A 32 6.40 -7.02 1.54
C SER A 32 5.37 -7.46 2.57
N LYS A 33 5.75 -7.32 3.85
CA LYS A 33 4.92 -7.59 5.01
C LYS A 33 4.50 -6.22 5.53
N SER A 34 3.35 -5.75 5.14
CA SER A 34 2.96 -4.37 5.47
C SER A 34 1.51 -4.21 5.92
N GLN A 35 0.74 -5.29 5.87
CA GLN A 35 -0.56 -5.35 6.51
C GLN A 35 -0.41 -5.65 8.02
N GLU A 36 -0.79 -4.68 8.85
CA GLU A 36 -0.94 -4.87 10.29
C GLU A 36 -2.35 -5.38 10.62
N LEU A 37 -2.44 -6.39 11.49
CA LEU A 37 -3.70 -7.02 11.89
C LEU A 37 -4.00 -6.76 13.37
N ASN A 38 -5.26 -6.41 13.66
CA ASN A 38 -5.79 -6.30 15.00
C ASN A 38 -7.17 -6.97 15.06
N SER A 39 -7.26 -8.11 15.76
CA SER A 39 -8.51 -8.88 15.89
C SER A 39 -9.62 -8.15 16.65
N GLU A 40 -9.26 -7.19 17.51
CA GLU A 40 -10.22 -6.36 18.25
C GLU A 40 -10.67 -5.15 17.43
N GLY A 41 -10.01 -4.88 16.30
CA GLY A 41 -10.27 -3.73 15.45
C GLY A 41 -9.45 -2.50 15.82
N TRP A 42 -9.08 -1.73 14.80
CA TRP A 42 -8.49 -0.42 14.97
C TRP A 42 -9.57 0.63 15.25
N ALA A 43 -9.22 1.64 16.05
CA ALA A 43 -10.09 2.78 16.26
C ALA A 43 -10.32 3.52 14.94
N ILE A 44 -11.59 3.69 14.56
CA ILE A 44 -11.96 4.46 13.38
C ILE A 44 -12.05 5.96 13.72
N PRO A 45 -11.76 6.85 12.77
CA PRO A 45 -11.93 8.29 12.98
C PRO A 45 -13.40 8.65 13.23
N ASP A 46 -13.66 9.50 14.23
CA ASP A 46 -14.98 10.11 14.42
C ASP A 46 -15.19 11.22 13.38
N LEU A 47 -16.18 11.03 12.51
CA LEU A 47 -16.51 12.00 11.47
C LEU A 47 -17.50 13.07 11.94
N LYS A 48 -18.03 12.95 13.16
CA LYS A 48 -19.05 13.86 13.66
C LYS A 48 -18.50 15.28 13.80
N GLY A 49 -19.13 16.22 13.10
CA GLY A 49 -18.74 17.63 13.13
C GLY A 49 -17.52 17.96 12.26
N LEU A 50 -16.97 16.98 11.52
CA LEU A 50 -15.94 17.28 10.52
C LEU A 50 -16.54 17.96 9.28
N ILE A 51 -15.73 18.77 8.61
CA ILE A 51 -16.15 19.53 7.42
C ILE A 51 -15.84 18.69 6.18
N PRO A 52 -16.86 18.22 5.43
CA PRO A 52 -16.63 17.54 4.15
C PRO A 52 -16.13 18.53 3.10
N TYR A 53 -15.17 18.11 2.29
CA TYR A 53 -14.61 18.97 1.21
C TYR A 53 -14.55 18.31 -0.16
N SER A 54 -14.69 16.99 -0.25
CA SER A 54 -14.69 16.27 -1.53
C SER A 54 -15.51 15.00 -1.44
N MET A 55 -16.23 14.69 -2.52
CA MET A 55 -16.89 13.40 -2.73
C MET A 55 -16.58 12.94 -4.15
N GLN A 56 -16.07 11.73 -4.30
CA GLN A 56 -15.75 11.13 -5.59
C GLN A 56 -16.45 9.79 -5.72
N VAL A 57 -17.06 9.55 -6.88
CA VAL A 57 -17.73 8.29 -7.22
C VAL A 57 -17.01 7.68 -8.42
N LYS A 58 -16.63 6.41 -8.33
CA LYS A 58 -15.97 5.66 -9.41
C LYS A 58 -16.44 4.21 -9.42
N GLN A 59 -16.52 3.62 -10.60
CA GLN A 59 -16.70 2.17 -10.72
C GLN A 59 -15.34 1.48 -10.60
N VAL A 60 -15.19 0.59 -9.63
CA VAL A 60 -13.95 -0.17 -9.36
C VAL A 60 -14.34 -1.60 -9.03
N ASP A 61 -13.74 -2.59 -9.70
CA ASP A 61 -14.02 -4.02 -9.50
C ASP A 61 -15.52 -4.39 -9.57
N GLY A 62 -16.29 -3.68 -10.41
CA GLY A 62 -17.73 -3.88 -10.55
C GLY A 62 -18.58 -3.28 -9.42
N VAL A 63 -17.98 -2.50 -8.52
CA VAL A 63 -18.62 -1.84 -7.38
C VAL A 63 -18.60 -0.32 -7.57
N GLU A 64 -19.70 0.34 -7.24
CA GLU A 64 -19.72 1.79 -7.09
C GLU A 64 -18.93 2.17 -5.83
N LYS A 65 -17.69 2.63 -6.01
CA LYS A 65 -16.83 3.13 -4.94
C LYS A 65 -17.02 4.63 -4.76
N ILE A 66 -17.36 5.02 -3.54
CA ILE A 66 -17.49 6.40 -3.10
C ILE A 66 -16.36 6.71 -2.10
N VAL A 67 -15.69 7.84 -2.29
CA VAL A 67 -14.69 8.37 -1.37
C VAL A 67 -15.14 9.77 -0.94
N GLU A 68 -15.48 9.91 0.33
CA GLU A 68 -15.84 11.19 0.96
C GLU A 68 -14.68 11.65 1.84
N LYS A 69 -14.20 12.88 1.63
CA LYS A 69 -13.06 13.44 2.35
C LYS A 69 -13.47 14.58 3.28
N PHE A 70 -12.84 14.62 4.44
CA PHE A 70 -13.14 15.52 5.54
C PHE A 70 -11.85 16.18 6.04
N TYR A 71 -11.93 17.46 6.41
CA TYR A 71 -10.87 18.11 7.17
C TYR A 71 -10.98 17.73 8.64
N THR A 72 -9.84 17.45 9.27
CA THR A 72 -9.76 17.26 10.72
C THR A 72 -9.36 18.57 11.41
N PRO A 73 -9.73 18.79 12.69
CA PRO A 73 -9.44 20.04 13.41
C PRO A 73 -7.95 20.29 13.65
N ASP A 74 -7.15 19.22 13.74
CA ASP A 74 -5.69 19.25 13.87
C ASP A 74 -4.96 19.55 12.55
N GLY A 75 -5.71 19.66 11.44
CA GLY A 75 -5.16 20.07 10.16
C GLY A 75 -4.76 18.92 9.25
N GLY A 76 -5.15 17.69 9.52
CA GLY A 76 -5.06 16.56 8.59
C GLY A 76 -6.33 16.35 7.73
N HIS A 77 -6.44 15.15 7.18
CA HIS A 77 -7.54 14.64 6.38
C HIS A 77 -7.95 13.24 6.79
N VAL A 78 -9.25 12.99 6.72
CA VAL A 78 -9.80 11.63 6.78
C VAL A 78 -10.67 11.42 5.56
N ALA A 79 -10.63 10.22 4.99
CA ALA A 79 -11.59 9.80 3.97
C ALA A 79 -12.37 8.57 4.41
N ARG A 80 -13.70 8.65 4.28
CA ARG A 80 -14.60 7.49 4.35
C ARG A 80 -14.70 6.87 2.97
N VAL A 81 -14.54 5.57 2.89
CA VAL A 81 -14.65 4.81 1.65
C VAL A 81 -15.79 3.82 1.76
N SER A 82 -16.74 3.91 0.83
CA SER A 82 -17.85 2.98 0.72
C SER A 82 -17.96 2.39 -0.67
N GLY A 83 -18.48 1.17 -0.75
CA GLY A 83 -18.82 0.50 -1.99
C GLY A 83 -20.27 0.01 -1.94
N ASN A 84 -21.08 0.27 -2.96
CA ASN A 84 -22.52 -0.08 -2.96
C ASN A 84 -23.22 0.31 -1.64
N SER A 85 -22.99 1.55 -1.19
CA SER A 85 -23.49 2.11 0.08
C SER A 85 -23.00 1.45 1.38
N LYS A 86 -22.03 0.52 1.32
CA LYS A 86 -21.42 -0.12 2.49
C LYS A 86 -20.06 0.48 2.79
N ILE A 87 -19.86 0.99 4.00
CA ILE A 87 -18.56 1.53 4.44
C ILE A 87 -17.64 0.35 4.73
N PHE A 88 -16.50 0.29 4.04
CA PHE A 88 -15.54 -0.80 4.22
C PHE A 88 -14.13 -0.32 4.55
N ALA A 89 -13.83 0.99 4.39
CA ALA A 89 -12.53 1.52 4.75
C ALA A 89 -12.53 2.99 5.19
N TYR A 90 -11.50 3.35 5.95
CA TYR A 90 -11.16 4.72 6.33
C TYR A 90 -9.68 5.00 6.00
N ALA A 91 -9.41 6.06 5.25
CA ALA A 91 -8.05 6.54 5.02
C ALA A 91 -7.75 7.72 5.94
N VAL A 92 -6.55 7.76 6.51
CA VAL A 92 -6.09 8.81 7.41
C VAL A 92 -4.79 9.39 6.90
N ASP A 93 -4.68 10.70 6.95
CA ASP A 93 -3.55 11.50 6.49
C ASP A 93 -3.43 12.68 7.47
N SER A 94 -2.38 12.70 8.29
CA SER A 94 -2.25 13.68 9.38
C SER A 94 -1.66 15.02 8.95
N ASP A 95 -0.91 15.06 7.84
CA ASP A 95 -0.16 16.24 7.40
C ASP A 95 -0.66 16.85 6.08
N LYS A 96 -1.64 16.22 5.42
CA LYS A 96 -2.23 16.61 4.13
C LYS A 96 -1.33 16.36 2.93
N GLU A 97 -0.16 15.78 3.13
CA GLU A 97 0.80 15.54 2.06
C GLU A 97 0.71 14.08 1.61
N PRO A 98 0.51 13.81 0.30
CA PRO A 98 0.57 12.44 -0.18
C PRO A 98 1.94 11.81 0.11
N PRO A 99 1.98 10.49 0.41
CA PRO A 99 0.85 9.58 0.47
C PRO A 99 0.09 9.62 1.81
N ILE A 100 -1.10 9.00 1.86
CA ILE A 100 -1.84 8.84 3.12
C ILE A 100 -1.01 8.06 4.16
N ASP A 101 -1.19 8.33 5.44
CA ASP A 101 -0.47 7.60 6.52
C ASP A 101 -0.88 6.13 6.55
N TYR A 102 -2.19 5.86 6.53
CA TYR A 102 -2.72 4.50 6.55
C TYR A 102 -4.18 4.40 6.10
N LEU A 103 -4.59 3.17 5.80
CA LEU A 103 -5.95 2.76 5.50
C LEU A 103 -6.39 1.66 6.46
N LEU A 104 -7.53 1.84 7.11
CA LEU A 104 -8.21 0.82 7.91
C LEU A 104 -9.28 0.15 7.06
N VAL A 105 -9.37 -1.18 7.10
CA VAL A 105 -10.32 -1.97 6.30
C VAL A 105 -11.09 -2.96 7.18
N ASP A 106 -12.40 -3.06 6.94
CA ASP A 106 -13.26 -4.14 7.40
C ASP A 106 -13.30 -5.25 6.32
N PRO A 107 -12.54 -6.34 6.51
CA PRO A 107 -12.36 -7.35 5.47
C PRO A 107 -13.57 -8.27 5.29
N ASP A 108 -14.47 -8.38 6.26
CA ASP A 108 -15.53 -9.39 6.28
C ASP A 108 -16.94 -8.83 6.51
N GLY A 109 -17.06 -7.52 6.74
CA GLY A 109 -18.34 -6.83 6.90
C GLY A 109 -18.90 -6.94 8.31
N SER A 110 -18.05 -7.29 9.29
CA SER A 110 -18.42 -7.41 10.70
C SER A 110 -18.57 -6.05 11.41
N GLY A 111 -18.13 -4.96 10.76
CA GLY A 111 -17.94 -3.66 11.39
C GLY A 111 -16.62 -3.53 12.15
N ILE A 112 -15.78 -4.57 12.15
CA ILE A 112 -14.47 -4.57 12.81
C ILE A 112 -13.39 -4.28 11.78
N PHE A 113 -12.82 -3.08 11.85
CA PHE A 113 -11.73 -2.63 10.98
C PHE A 113 -10.40 -3.24 11.44
N SER A 114 -10.20 -4.52 11.14
CA SER A 114 -9.09 -5.33 11.67
C SER A 114 -7.80 -5.20 10.88
N GLN A 115 -7.85 -4.69 9.64
CA GLN A 115 -6.68 -4.59 8.77
C GLN A 115 -6.24 -3.13 8.66
N LYS A 116 -4.93 -2.90 8.80
CA LYS A 116 -4.29 -1.60 8.58
C LYS A 116 -3.21 -1.75 7.51
N PHE A 117 -3.33 -0.91 6.48
CA PHE A 117 -2.43 -0.84 5.34
C PHE A 117 -1.70 0.51 5.36
N ARG A 118 -0.41 0.52 5.04
CA ARG A 118 0.39 1.75 4.88
C ARG A 118 0.24 2.34 3.48
N SER A 119 0.83 3.51 3.26
CA SER A 119 0.87 4.20 1.97
C SER A 119 1.31 3.32 0.79
N GLU A 120 2.30 2.48 1.02
CA GLU A 120 2.93 1.61 0.03
C GLU A 120 2.12 0.35 -0.30
N ASP A 121 0.99 0.13 0.39
CA ASP A 121 0.26 -1.12 0.32
C ASP A 121 -0.87 -1.10 -0.68
N SER A 122 -0.99 -2.20 -1.42
CA SER A 122 -2.17 -2.47 -2.22
C SER A 122 -3.25 -3.15 -1.37
N TYR A 123 -4.48 -2.69 -1.50
CA TYR A 123 -5.66 -3.39 -0.98
C TYR A 123 -6.65 -3.70 -2.11
N LYS A 124 -7.54 -4.67 -1.85
CA LYS A 124 -8.68 -4.99 -2.71
C LYS A 124 -9.97 -4.57 -2.02
N ILE A 125 -10.99 -4.25 -2.81
CA ILE A 125 -12.34 -4.07 -2.27
C ILE A 125 -12.79 -5.43 -1.71
N PRO A 126 -13.22 -5.51 -0.43
CA PRO A 126 -13.68 -6.78 0.14
C PRO A 126 -14.91 -7.34 -0.59
N ASP A 127 -14.94 -8.66 -0.82
CA ASP A 127 -16.00 -9.32 -1.59
C ASP A 127 -17.42 -9.07 -1.07
N TRP A 128 -17.56 -8.91 0.26
CA TRP A 128 -18.86 -8.68 0.91
C TRP A 128 -19.52 -7.35 0.50
N VAL A 129 -18.72 -6.40 0.00
CA VAL A 129 -19.19 -5.10 -0.49
C VAL A 129 -20.07 -5.30 -1.73
N SER A 130 -19.74 -6.25 -2.60
CA SER A 130 -20.46 -6.55 -3.85
C SER A 130 -21.71 -7.43 -3.67
N ARG A 131 -21.94 -8.00 -2.49
CA ARG A 131 -23.04 -8.94 -2.22
C ARG A 131 -24.39 -8.29 -1.97
#